data_AF-A0A4V5UWZ3-F1
#
_entry.id   AF-A0A4V5UWZ3-F1
#
_cell.length_a   1.000
_cell.length_b   1.000
_cell.length_c   1.000
_cell.angle_alpha   90.00
_cell.angle_beta   90.00
_cell.angle_gamma   90.00
#
_symmetry.space_group_name_H-M   'P 1'
#
loop_
_entity.id
_entity.type
_entity.pdbx_description
1 polymer ?
#
loop_
_entity_poly.entity_id
_entity_poly.type
_entity_poly.pdbx_seq_one_letter_code
_entity_poly.pdbx_strand_id
1 'polypeptide(L)'
;MAHPLTASQRDGVFPVADEPADLALFDSPTGAIRLMRGPEARCDLLPGAEVVPELRDLGMGNWTGRRLADVDPRQLARWVGDPEAAPHGGESVGQLLVRVRGWLDRLDGGAVFAVTHPGVVRAAVSVATGADYQRVDVPPLGRASLTGVGGRWNLRLQ
;
A
#
# COMPACT_ATOMS: atom_id res chain seq x y z
N MET A 1 5.44 5.53 2.30
CA MET A 1 5.82 5.86 0.90
C MET A 1 5.51 4.64 0.05
N ALA A 2 4.97 4.82 -1.14
CA ALA A 2 4.79 3.75 -2.10
C ALA A 2 6.14 3.38 -2.75
N HIS A 3 6.37 2.10 -3.01
CA HIS A 3 7.54 1.67 -3.76
C HIS A 3 7.54 2.25 -5.20
N PRO A 4 8.71 2.29 -5.88
CA PRO A 4 8.80 2.63 -7.30
C PRO A 4 7.99 1.67 -8.17
N LEU A 5 7.78 2.02 -9.43
CA LEU A 5 7.04 1.16 -10.35
C LEU A 5 7.74 -0.22 -10.50
N THR A 6 6.99 -1.28 -10.75
CA THR A 6 7.53 -2.59 -11.16
C THR A 6 7.35 -2.83 -12.66
N ALA A 7 7.98 -3.87 -13.22
CA ALA A 7 7.76 -4.27 -14.61
C ALA A 7 6.29 -4.66 -14.86
N SER A 8 5.71 -5.43 -13.95
CA SER A 8 4.30 -5.84 -14.02
C SER A 8 3.36 -4.63 -14.04
N GLN A 9 3.59 -3.63 -13.19
CA GLN A 9 2.79 -2.41 -13.18
C GLN A 9 2.87 -1.63 -14.51
N ARG A 10 4.05 -1.59 -15.13
CA ARG A 10 4.28 -1.00 -16.46
C ARG A 10 3.45 -1.70 -17.54
N ASP A 11 3.38 -3.02 -17.45
CA ASP A 11 2.75 -3.89 -18.45
C ASP A 11 1.27 -4.21 -18.17
N GLY A 12 0.69 -3.60 -17.13
CA GLY A 12 -0.69 -3.86 -16.71
C GLY A 12 -0.91 -5.28 -16.20
N VAL A 13 0.09 -5.85 -15.52
CA VAL A 13 0.07 -7.17 -14.87
C VAL A 13 -0.05 -7.00 -13.36
N PHE A 14 -0.84 -7.85 -12.71
CA PHE A 14 -0.86 -7.91 -11.25
C PHE A 14 0.45 -8.52 -10.73
N PRO A 15 1.22 -7.83 -9.88
CA PRO A 15 2.58 -8.22 -9.52
C PRO A 15 2.63 -9.48 -8.64
N VAL A 16 3.67 -10.30 -8.82
CA VAL A 16 3.99 -11.43 -7.92
C VAL A 16 4.83 -10.95 -6.73
N ALA A 17 4.86 -11.68 -5.62
CA ALA A 17 5.50 -11.22 -4.37
C ALA A 17 7.02 -10.97 -4.49
N ASP A 18 7.72 -11.82 -5.24
CA ASP A 18 9.17 -11.75 -5.40
C ASP A 18 9.62 -10.76 -6.50
N GLU A 19 8.68 -10.05 -7.12
CA GLU A 19 9.01 -9.02 -8.11
C GLU A 19 9.66 -7.81 -7.42
N PRO A 20 10.88 -7.40 -7.85
CA PRO A 20 11.51 -6.20 -7.33
C PRO A 20 10.89 -4.93 -7.93
N ALA A 21 11.11 -3.79 -7.27
CA ALA A 21 10.82 -2.49 -7.85
C ALA A 21 11.91 -2.11 -8.86
N ASP A 22 11.57 -1.23 -9.78
CA ASP A 22 12.56 -0.52 -10.58
C ASP A 22 13.54 0.24 -9.68
N LEU A 23 14.77 0.37 -10.15
CA LEU A 23 15.77 1.21 -9.49
C LEU A 23 15.29 2.67 -9.49
N ALA A 24 15.19 3.24 -8.30
CA ALA A 24 14.92 4.65 -8.11
C ALA A 24 15.68 5.18 -6.90
N LEU A 25 16.13 6.43 -6.99
CA LEU A 25 16.67 7.17 -5.86
C LEU A 25 15.55 7.96 -5.21
N PHE A 26 15.46 7.89 -3.89
CA PHE A 26 14.55 8.69 -3.10
C PHE A 26 15.21 9.04 -1.77
N ASP A 27 14.87 10.20 -1.23
CA ASP A 27 15.40 10.63 0.05
C ASP A 27 14.72 9.84 1.18
N SER A 28 15.54 9.20 2.00
CA SER A 28 15.08 8.71 3.30
C SER A 28 14.83 9.92 4.20
N PRO A 29 13.66 10.05 4.84
CA PRO A 29 13.40 11.21 5.68
C PRO A 29 14.37 11.28 6.85
N THR A 30 14.98 12.46 6.99
CA THR A 30 15.73 12.84 8.17
C THR A 30 14.82 12.81 9.40
N GLY A 31 15.30 12.16 10.48
CA GLY A 31 14.60 12.10 11.76
C GLY A 31 13.61 10.95 11.93
N ALA A 32 13.48 10.04 10.96
CA ALA A 32 12.80 8.77 11.21
C ALA A 32 13.60 7.93 12.21
N ILE A 33 12.95 7.51 13.29
CA ILE A 33 13.55 6.70 14.36
C ILE A 33 13.39 5.22 14.04
N ARG A 34 12.32 4.85 13.31
CA ARG A 34 12.02 3.48 12.91
C ARG A 34 11.79 3.40 11.41
N LEU A 35 12.51 2.49 10.76
CA LEU A 35 12.33 2.17 9.34
C LEU A 35 11.57 0.85 9.23
N MET A 36 10.52 0.84 8.42
CA MET A 36 9.65 -0.31 8.21
C MET A 36 9.41 -0.55 6.71
N ARG A 37 9.04 -1.77 6.36
CA ARG A 37 8.66 -2.13 4.99
C ARG A 37 7.61 -3.23 4.91
N GLY A 38 6.88 -3.28 3.81
CA GLY A 38 6.07 -4.44 3.42
C GLY A 38 6.95 -5.65 3.07
N PRO A 39 6.45 -6.89 3.20
CA PRO A 39 7.22 -8.12 2.99
C PRO A 39 7.64 -8.40 1.54
N GLU A 40 6.99 -7.80 0.55
CA GLU A 40 7.26 -8.03 -0.88
C GLU A 40 8.60 -7.43 -1.31
N ALA A 41 9.30 -8.09 -2.25
CA ALA A 41 10.64 -7.71 -2.69
C ALA A 41 10.73 -6.26 -3.19
N ARG A 42 9.69 -5.76 -3.86
CA ARG A 42 9.56 -4.35 -4.28
C ARG A 42 9.60 -3.32 -3.16
N CYS A 43 9.42 -3.71 -1.91
CA CYS A 43 9.55 -2.82 -0.75
C CYS A 43 10.96 -2.87 -0.11
N ASP A 44 11.87 -3.71 -0.60
CA ASP A 44 13.22 -3.89 -0.07
C ASP A 44 14.19 -2.79 -0.51
N LEU A 45 13.91 -1.56 -0.11
CA LEU A 45 14.61 -0.37 -0.60
C LEU A 45 15.39 0.36 0.49
N LEU A 46 15.23 -0.08 1.75
CA LEU A 46 15.80 0.55 2.93
C LEU A 46 16.60 -0.50 3.72
N PRO A 47 17.94 -0.45 3.68
CA PRO A 47 18.77 -1.35 4.48
C PRO A 47 18.38 -1.30 5.96
N GLY A 48 18.15 -2.47 6.56
CA GLY A 48 17.82 -2.60 7.98
C GLY A 48 16.39 -2.23 8.37
N ALA A 49 15.49 -1.99 7.41
CA ALA A 49 14.08 -1.75 7.71
C ALA A 49 13.39 -3.02 8.24
N GLU A 50 12.58 -2.87 9.28
CA GLU A 50 11.75 -3.91 9.87
C GLU A 50 10.68 -4.39 8.87
N VAL A 51 10.58 -5.70 8.64
CA VAL A 51 9.51 -6.27 7.81
C VAL A 51 8.22 -6.35 8.62
N VAL A 52 7.19 -5.65 8.17
CA VAL A 52 5.89 -5.56 8.85
C VAL A 52 4.82 -6.25 7.99
N PRO A 53 4.28 -7.41 8.42
CA PRO A 53 3.28 -8.16 7.64
C PRO A 53 2.02 -7.35 7.29
N GLU A 54 1.61 -6.42 8.16
CA GLU A 54 0.46 -5.55 7.94
C GLU A 54 0.68 -4.49 6.86
N LEU A 55 1.91 -4.35 6.36
CA LEU A 55 2.26 -3.49 5.22
C LEU A 55 2.34 -4.25 3.90
N ARG A 56 1.92 -5.52 3.86
CA ARG A 56 1.80 -6.29 2.61
C ARG A 56 0.79 -5.69 1.64
N ASP A 57 1.00 -5.94 0.35
CA ASP A 57 0.14 -5.49 -0.74
C ASP A 57 -1.28 -6.05 -0.60
N LEU A 58 -2.22 -5.47 -1.34
CA LEU A 58 -3.57 -6.02 -1.45
C LEU A 58 -3.48 -7.39 -2.14
N GLY A 59 -3.98 -8.42 -1.47
CA GLY A 59 -3.92 -9.79 -1.99
C GLY A 59 -4.78 -9.95 -3.25
N MET A 60 -4.15 -10.15 -4.41
CA MET A 60 -4.85 -10.30 -5.70
C MET A 60 -5.27 -11.75 -6.01
N GLY A 61 -5.08 -12.70 -5.10
CA GLY A 61 -5.54 -14.09 -5.26
C GLY A 61 -5.21 -14.69 -6.64
N ASN A 62 -6.23 -15.20 -7.33
CA ASN A 62 -6.09 -15.82 -8.65
C ASN A 62 -5.79 -14.84 -9.80
N TRP A 63 -5.82 -13.52 -9.57
CA TRP A 63 -5.39 -12.51 -10.55
C TRP A 63 -3.89 -12.27 -10.52
N THR A 64 -3.18 -12.69 -9.47
CA THR A 64 -1.72 -12.55 -9.37
C THR A 64 -1.02 -13.11 -10.62
N GLY A 65 -0.16 -12.31 -11.25
CA GLY A 65 0.54 -12.66 -12.50
C GLY A 65 -0.31 -12.56 -13.77
N ARG A 66 -1.62 -12.27 -13.69
CA ARG A 66 -2.48 -12.07 -14.88
C ARG A 66 -2.38 -10.64 -15.39
N ARG A 67 -2.59 -10.46 -16.70
CA ARG A 67 -2.79 -9.12 -17.27
C ARG A 67 -4.19 -8.63 -16.92
N LEU A 68 -4.31 -7.33 -16.65
CA LEU A 68 -5.59 -6.66 -16.42
C LEU A 68 -6.54 -6.85 -17.61
N ALA A 69 -6.01 -6.85 -18.84
CA ALA A 69 -6.77 -7.08 -20.06
C ALA A 69 -7.38 -8.50 -20.16
N ASP A 70 -6.88 -9.47 -19.39
CA ASP A 70 -7.35 -10.86 -19.38
C ASP A 70 -8.37 -11.14 -18.25
N VAL A 71 -8.73 -10.11 -17.49
CA VAL A 71 -9.74 -10.19 -16.43
C VAL A 71 -11.13 -9.90 -17.03
N ASP A 72 -12.13 -10.67 -16.62
CA ASP A 72 -13.52 -10.42 -17.01
C ASP A 72 -13.93 -8.99 -16.61
N PRO A 73 -14.34 -8.12 -17.57
CA PRO A 73 -14.72 -6.73 -17.28
C PRO A 73 -15.82 -6.59 -16.23
N ARG A 74 -16.72 -7.57 -16.09
CA ARG A 74 -17.77 -7.56 -15.07
C ARG A 74 -17.20 -7.79 -13.67
N GLN A 75 -16.21 -8.67 -13.55
CA GLN A 75 -15.51 -8.88 -12.29
C GLN A 75 -14.68 -7.65 -11.92
N LEU A 76 -13.99 -7.05 -12.90
CA LEU A 76 -13.23 -5.83 -12.72
C LEU A 76 -14.14 -4.66 -12.27
N ALA A 77 -15.26 -4.44 -12.94
CA ALA A 77 -16.23 -3.41 -12.58
C ALA A 77 -16.80 -3.63 -11.17
N ARG A 78 -17.09 -4.88 -10.79
CA ARG A 78 -17.54 -5.22 -9.44
C ARG A 78 -16.48 -4.89 -8.39
N TRP A 79 -15.23 -5.27 -8.62
CA TRP A 79 -14.13 -4.97 -7.70
C TRP A 79 -13.88 -3.47 -7.53
N VAL A 80 -13.96 -2.69 -8.61
CA VAL A 80 -13.82 -1.23 -8.56
C VAL A 80 -15.00 -0.56 -7.85
N GLY A 81 -16.22 -1.08 -8.03
CA GLY A 81 -17.45 -0.46 -7.52
C GLY A 81 -17.86 -0.86 -6.10
N ASP A 82 -17.33 -1.95 -5.55
CA ASP A 82 -17.70 -2.47 -4.24
C ASP A 82 -16.43 -2.80 -3.42
N PRO A 83 -16.15 -2.06 -2.33
CA PRO A 83 -14.94 -2.28 -1.52
C PRO A 83 -14.91 -3.66 -0.83
N GLU A 84 -16.05 -4.35 -0.71
CA GLU A 84 -16.12 -5.70 -0.15
C GLU A 84 -16.00 -6.81 -1.20
N ALA A 85 -16.07 -6.46 -2.49
CA ALA A 85 -15.91 -7.44 -3.54
C ALA A 85 -14.45 -7.89 -3.66
N ALA A 86 -14.24 -9.21 -3.67
CA ALA A 86 -12.94 -9.82 -3.96
C ALA A 86 -13.12 -10.96 -4.99
N PRO A 87 -13.55 -10.68 -6.24
CA PRO A 87 -13.76 -11.71 -7.26
C PRO A 87 -12.49 -12.48 -7.62
N HIS A 88 -11.33 -11.87 -7.35
CA HIS A 88 -10.01 -12.47 -7.47
C HIS A 88 -9.69 -13.50 -6.36
N GLY A 89 -10.53 -13.64 -5.34
CA GLY A 89 -10.39 -14.62 -4.26
C GLY A 89 -9.28 -14.30 -3.26
N GLY A 90 -8.82 -13.05 -3.22
CA GLY A 90 -7.81 -12.57 -2.28
C GLY A 90 -8.43 -11.68 -1.19
N GLU A 91 -7.79 -10.54 -0.92
CA GLU A 91 -8.21 -9.59 0.11
C GLU A 91 -9.10 -8.49 -0.50
N SER A 92 -10.22 -8.15 0.14
CA SER A 92 -11.05 -7.00 -0.26
C SER A 92 -10.39 -5.68 0.17
N VAL A 93 -10.84 -4.56 -0.41
CA VAL A 93 -10.41 -3.22 0.05
C VAL A 93 -10.86 -2.99 1.50
N GLY A 94 -12.05 -3.43 1.88
CA GLY A 94 -12.54 -3.39 3.26
C GLY A 94 -11.60 -4.10 4.24
N GLN A 95 -11.16 -5.31 3.90
CA GLN A 95 -10.20 -6.08 4.69
C GLN A 95 -8.84 -5.37 4.79
N LEU A 96 -8.34 -4.79 3.69
CA LEU A 96 -7.13 -3.97 3.71
C LEU A 96 -7.26 -2.78 4.66
N LEU A 97 -8.39 -2.06 4.62
CA LEU A 97 -8.63 -0.90 5.51
C LEU A 97 -8.62 -1.31 6.99
N VAL A 98 -9.24 -2.44 7.34
CA VAL A 98 -9.21 -2.99 8.70
C VAL A 98 -7.78 -3.34 9.12
N ARG A 99 -7.03 -4.02 8.26
CA ARG A 99 -5.63 -4.40 8.52
C ARG A 99 -4.74 -3.17 8.76
N VAL A 100 -4.83 -2.17 7.89
CA VAL A 100 -4.03 -0.95 8.00
C VAL A 100 -4.43 -0.12 9.22
N ARG A 101 -5.71 -0.07 9.57
CA ARG A 101 -6.17 0.53 10.83
C ARG A 101 -5.55 -0.15 12.05
N GLY A 102 -5.61 -1.47 12.09
CA GLY A 102 -4.99 -2.23 13.18
C GLY A 102 -3.48 -1.98 13.32
N TRP A 103 -2.77 -1.77 12.21
CA TRP A 103 -1.36 -1.37 12.25
C TRP A 103 -1.17 0.06 12.79
N LEU A 104 -1.93 1.03 12.26
CA LEU A 104 -1.88 2.42 12.73
C LEU A 104 -2.21 2.54 14.23
N ASP A 105 -3.19 1.79 14.73
CA ASP A 105 -3.61 1.82 16.13
C ASP A 105 -2.55 1.28 17.10
N ARG A 106 -1.61 0.47 16.60
CA ARG A 106 -0.47 -0.06 17.39
C ARG A 106 0.75 0.84 17.38
N LEU A 107 0.77 1.91 16.60
CA LEU A 107 1.86 2.88 16.63
C LEU A 107 1.78 3.68 17.93
N ASP A 108 2.76 3.48 18.81
CA ASP A 108 2.82 3.97 20.17
C ASP A 108 3.67 5.25 20.34
N GLY A 109 3.95 5.93 19.23
CA GLY A 109 4.71 7.18 19.16
C GLY A 109 6.01 7.06 18.38
N GLY A 110 6.73 8.18 18.28
CA GLY A 110 7.97 8.27 17.50
C GLY A 110 7.74 8.43 15.99
N ALA A 111 8.82 8.80 15.29
CA ALA A 111 8.78 9.01 13.85
C ALA A 111 9.04 7.69 13.11
N VAL A 112 8.03 7.20 12.38
CA VAL A 112 8.11 6.00 11.54
C VAL A 112 8.22 6.41 10.08
N PHE A 113 9.10 5.74 9.34
CA PHE A 113 9.09 5.76 7.89
C PHE A 113 8.89 4.36 7.35
N ALA A 114 7.82 4.18 6.58
CA ALA A 114 7.43 2.89 6.01
C ALA A 114 7.45 2.93 4.48
N VAL A 115 8.06 1.94 3.84
CA VAL A 115 7.98 1.68 2.40
C VAL A 115 7.00 0.53 2.14
N THR A 116 5.99 0.75 1.32
CA THR A 116 4.91 -0.22 1.06
C THR A 116 4.32 0.02 -0.32
N HIS A 117 3.09 -0.42 -0.57
CA HIS A 117 2.42 -0.38 -1.86
C HIS A 117 1.51 0.85 -2.00
N PRO A 118 1.24 1.33 -3.23
CA PRO A 118 0.27 2.40 -3.46
C PRO A 118 -1.08 2.15 -2.78
N GLY A 119 -1.61 0.92 -2.85
CA GLY A 119 -2.86 0.54 -2.19
C GLY A 119 -2.81 0.67 -0.66
N VAL A 120 -1.68 0.32 -0.04
CA VAL A 120 -1.52 0.43 1.42
C VAL A 120 -1.38 1.89 1.87
N VAL A 121 -0.66 2.73 1.11
CA VAL A 121 -0.58 4.18 1.39
C VAL A 121 -1.96 4.83 1.25
N ARG A 122 -2.69 4.48 0.19
CA ARG A 122 -4.07 4.90 -0.04
C ARG A 122 -4.99 4.51 1.12
N ALA A 123 -4.88 3.26 1.60
CA ALA A 123 -5.61 2.78 2.77
C ALA A 123 -5.24 3.56 4.04
N ALA A 124 -3.96 3.85 4.27
CA ALA A 124 -3.52 4.63 5.43
C ALA A 124 -4.11 6.04 5.44
N VAL A 125 -4.13 6.72 4.28
CA VAL A 125 -4.78 8.04 4.13
C VAL A 125 -6.29 7.93 4.40
N SER A 126 -6.94 6.91 3.83
CA SER A 126 -8.39 6.70 3.98
C SER A 126 -8.77 6.43 5.44
N VAL A 127 -8.00 5.58 6.13
CA VAL A 127 -8.18 5.29 7.57
C VAL A 127 -7.97 6.55 8.41
N ALA A 128 -6.94 7.33 8.12
CA ALA A 128 -6.59 8.53 8.87
C ALA A 128 -7.62 9.67 8.71
N THR A 129 -8.22 9.80 7.52
CA THR A 129 -9.02 10.99 7.15
C THR A 129 -10.51 10.69 6.95
N GLY A 130 -10.90 9.43 6.78
CA GLY A 130 -12.23 9.03 6.35
C GLY A 130 -12.50 9.23 4.86
N ALA A 131 -11.47 9.58 4.07
CA ALA A 131 -11.61 9.70 2.62
C ALA A 131 -11.96 8.35 1.98
N ASP A 132 -12.72 8.41 0.88
CA ASP A 132 -12.98 7.24 0.04
C ASP A 132 -11.66 6.73 -0.56
N TYR A 133 -11.34 5.46 -0.31
CA TYR A 133 -10.17 4.77 -0.85
C TYR A 133 -10.05 4.96 -2.37
N GLN A 134 -11.15 4.85 -3.12
CA GLN A 134 -11.12 4.98 -4.58
C GLN A 134 -10.78 6.41 -5.06
N ARG A 135 -10.87 7.41 -4.18
CA ARG A 135 -10.64 8.82 -4.49
C ARG A 135 -9.29 9.35 -4.01
N VAL A 136 -8.45 8.50 -3.42
CA VAL A 136 -7.10 8.85 -3.00
C VAL A 136 -6.11 8.33 -4.04
N ASP A 137 -5.52 9.22 -4.82
CA ASP A 137 -4.49 8.84 -5.77
C ASP A 137 -3.10 8.79 -5.12
N VAL A 138 -2.33 7.75 -5.42
CA VAL A 138 -0.95 7.57 -4.91
C VAL A 138 -0.10 7.07 -6.06
N PRO A 139 0.74 7.93 -6.66
CA PRO A 139 1.66 7.50 -7.70
C PRO A 139 2.80 6.66 -7.10
N PRO A 140 3.60 5.98 -7.93
CA PRO A 140 4.88 5.40 -7.50
C PRO A 140 5.73 6.45 -6.79
N LEU A 141 6.43 6.04 -5.72
CA LEU A 141 7.16 6.95 -4.81
C LEU A 141 6.28 8.00 -4.09
N GLY A 142 4.96 7.96 -4.28
CA GLY A 142 4.00 8.81 -3.59
C GLY A 142 4.11 8.66 -2.07
N ARG A 143 4.09 9.80 -1.37
CA ARG A 143 4.25 9.85 0.08
C ARG A 143 3.04 10.51 0.72
N ALA A 144 2.51 9.84 1.75
CA ALA A 144 1.61 10.44 2.71
C ALA A 144 2.35 10.61 4.05
N SER A 145 2.29 11.81 4.63
CA SER A 145 2.82 12.10 5.95
C SER A 145 1.65 12.22 6.93
N LEU A 146 1.58 11.33 7.91
CA LEU A 146 0.53 11.34 8.93
C LEU A 146 1.12 11.75 10.28
N THR A 147 0.41 12.61 11.01
CA THR A 147 0.79 13.04 12.36
C THR A 147 -0.39 12.91 13.30
N GLY A 148 -0.22 12.30 14.47
CA GLY A 148 -1.32 12.02 15.36
C GLY A 148 -0.90 11.43 16.70
N VAL A 149 -1.83 11.41 17.64
CA VAL A 149 -1.69 10.78 18.97
C VAL A 149 -3.02 10.10 19.32
N GLY A 150 -2.95 8.89 19.88
CA GLY A 150 -4.14 8.17 20.37
C GLY A 150 -5.16 7.84 19.27
N GLY A 151 -4.68 7.39 18.10
CA GLY A 151 -5.53 7.01 16.96
C GLY A 151 -6.15 8.17 16.19
N ARG A 152 -5.93 9.42 16.61
CA ARG A 152 -6.37 10.61 15.87
C ARG A 152 -5.26 11.10 14.94
N TRP A 153 -5.46 10.88 13.64
CA TRP A 153 -4.48 11.18 12.61
C TRP A 153 -4.84 12.45 11.84
N ASN A 154 -3.82 13.23 11.47
CA ASN A 154 -3.91 14.32 10.52
C ASN A 154 -3.05 13.98 9.31
N LEU A 155 -3.58 14.22 8.10
CA LEU A 155 -2.79 14.20 6.88
C LEU A 155 -2.04 15.53 6.74
N ARG A 156 -0.72 15.45 6.63
CA ARG A 156 0.15 16.58 6.30
C ARG A 156 0.52 16.52 4.83
N LEU A 157 0.19 17.59 4.11
CA LEU A 157 0.65 17.83 2.74
C LEU A 157 1.98 18.59 2.78
N GLN A 158 2.87 18.31 1.84
CA GLN A 158 4.19 18.94 1.69
C GLN A 158 4.41 19.34 0.24
#